data_AF-A0A4Y2QN77-F1
#
_entry.id   AF-A0A4Y2QN77-F1
#
_cell.length_a   1.000
_cell.length_b   1.000
_cell.length_c   1.000
_cell.angle_alpha   90.00
_cell.angle_beta   90.00
_cell.angle_gamma   90.00
#
_symmetry.space_group_name_H-M   'P 1'
#
loop_
_entity.id
_entity.type
_entity.pdbx_description
1 polymer ?
#
loop_
_entity_poly.entity_id
_entity_poly.type
_entity_poly.pdbx_seq_one_letter_code
_entity_poly.pdbx_strand_id
1 'polypeptide(L)'
;MYSDGSEAEFGVGCTFCVFESLDITRIWSSRLSNKNTVFQAEIIALRELIKFSKNFNTDQVIKIHVNNTAVIQAVFNLKKTNKIAREISTILLDNSNIEIISIKAHNGYKGKEGTDTLAKQATENGIPYTYIQIPRCFFKGLLEYLLLDKWQNEWTEDVTGRDIYNLIPKIKCAWNHGEERK
;
A
#
# COMPACT_ATOMS: atom_id res chain seq x y z
N MET A 1 1.16 -12.12 14.69
CA MET A 1 0.06 -11.55 13.86
C MET A 1 0.66 -10.91 12.62
N TYR A 2 -0.08 -10.82 11.51
CA TYR A 2 0.43 -10.30 10.24
C TYR A 2 -0.57 -9.32 9.63
N SER A 3 -0.07 -8.28 8.96
CA SER A 3 -0.85 -7.33 8.17
C SER A 3 -0.26 -7.23 6.78
N ASP A 4 -1.10 -7.07 5.76
CA ASP A 4 -0.63 -6.89 4.39
C ASP A 4 -1.60 -6.09 3.52
N GLY A 5 -1.10 -5.63 2.38
CA GLY A 5 -1.86 -4.96 1.34
C GLY A 5 -1.47 -5.49 -0.03
N SER A 6 -2.43 -5.51 -0.94
CA SER A 6 -2.20 -5.96 -2.31
C SER A 6 -2.98 -5.09 -3.27
N GLU A 7 -2.51 -5.01 -4.51
CA GLU A 7 -3.15 -4.26 -5.58
C GLU A 7 -3.47 -5.22 -6.72
N ALA A 8 -4.67 -5.05 -7.28
CA ALA A 8 -5.13 -5.70 -8.49
C ALA A 8 -5.90 -4.67 -9.34
N GLU A 9 -6.25 -5.04 -10.57
CA GLU A 9 -6.88 -4.15 -11.55
C GLU A 9 -8.09 -3.37 -11.00
N PHE A 10 -8.92 -4.02 -10.17
CA PHE A 10 -10.19 -3.47 -9.71
C PHE A 10 -10.13 -2.82 -8.32
N GLY A 11 -9.00 -2.90 -7.61
CA GLY A 11 -8.94 -2.37 -6.26
C GLY A 11 -7.65 -2.68 -5.52
N VAL A 12 -7.54 -2.06 -4.34
CA VAL A 12 -6.43 -2.32 -3.43
C VAL A 12 -6.99 -2.99 -2.18
N GLY A 13 -6.58 -4.22 -1.93
CA GLY A 13 -6.98 -5.01 -0.78
C GLY A 13 -6.07 -4.74 0.41
N CYS A 14 -6.63 -4.74 1.61
CA CYS A 14 -5.90 -4.68 2.87
C CYS A 14 -6.45 -5.75 3.80
N THR A 15 -5.57 -6.38 4.59
CA THR A 15 -5.97 -7.47 5.48
C THR A 15 -5.04 -7.58 6.68
N PHE A 16 -5.55 -8.14 7.76
CA PHE A 16 -4.72 -8.73 8.79
C PHE A 16 -5.22 -10.11 9.15
N CYS A 17 -4.31 -10.94 9.66
CA CYS A 17 -4.68 -12.20 10.26
C CYS A 17 -3.84 -12.55 11.50
N VAL A 18 -4.45 -13.33 12.37
CA VAL A 18 -3.86 -13.84 13.61
C VAL A 18 -3.65 -15.33 13.45
N PHE A 19 -2.45 -15.78 13.82
CA PHE A 19 -2.07 -17.18 13.81
C PHE A 19 -1.87 -17.66 15.24
N GLU A 20 -2.43 -18.82 15.55
CA GLU A 20 -2.17 -19.59 16.76
C GLU A 20 -1.81 -21.00 16.33
N SER A 21 -0.67 -21.52 16.78
CA SER A 21 -0.22 -22.89 16.47
C SER A 21 -0.27 -23.29 14.98
N LEU A 22 0.02 -22.33 14.08
CA LEU A 22 0.01 -22.44 12.60
C LEU A 22 -1.36 -22.28 11.91
N ASP A 23 -2.45 -22.20 12.69
CA ASP A 23 -3.80 -22.00 12.15
C ASP A 23 -4.22 -20.54 12.24
N ILE A 24 -5.01 -20.10 11.25
CA ILE A 24 -5.58 -18.76 11.26
C ILE A 24 -6.82 -18.75 12.16
N THR A 25 -6.76 -17.98 13.26
CA THR A 25 -7.88 -17.86 14.21
C THR A 25 -8.74 -16.62 13.98
N ARG A 26 -8.17 -15.58 13.35
CA ARG A 26 -8.88 -14.35 13.04
C ARG A 26 -8.39 -13.75 11.72
N ILE A 27 -9.34 -13.23 10.94
CA ILE A 27 -9.09 -12.46 9.72
C ILE A 27 -9.93 -11.19 9.78
N TRP A 28 -9.35 -10.10 9.28
CA TRP A 28 -10.08 -8.92 8.88
C TRP A 28 -9.59 -8.50 7.51
N SER A 29 -10.49 -8.18 6.59
CA SER A 29 -10.13 -7.73 5.25
C SER A 29 -11.05 -6.62 4.76
N SER A 30 -10.52 -5.74 3.93
CA SER A 30 -11.25 -4.61 3.38
C SER A 30 -10.65 -4.17 2.05
N ARG A 31 -11.46 -3.50 1.23
CA ARG A 31 -11.10 -3.06 -0.13
C ARG A 31 -11.11 -1.56 -0.25
N LEU A 32 -9.99 -0.97 -0.64
CA LEU A 32 -9.88 0.41 -1.08
C LEU A 32 -10.15 0.52 -2.58
N SER A 33 -10.39 1.73 -3.07
CA SER A 33 -10.53 1.96 -4.52
C SER A 33 -9.23 1.66 -5.27
N ASN A 34 -9.33 1.38 -6.57
CA ASN A 34 -8.18 1.23 -7.47
C ASN A 34 -7.36 2.52 -7.67
N LYS A 35 -7.77 3.62 -7.05
CA LYS A 35 -7.04 4.90 -7.04
C LYS A 35 -6.13 5.04 -5.82
N ASN A 36 -6.25 4.13 -4.86
CA ASN A 36 -5.43 4.10 -3.66
C ASN A 36 -4.13 3.35 -3.91
N THR A 37 -3.21 3.39 -2.95
CA THR A 37 -1.90 2.73 -3.05
C THR A 37 -1.81 1.54 -2.12
N VAL A 38 -0.97 0.56 -2.45
CA VAL A 38 -0.60 -0.54 -1.54
C VAL A 38 -0.13 -0.02 -0.18
N PHE A 39 0.64 1.08 -0.15
CA PHE A 39 1.07 1.71 1.10
C PHE A 39 -0.11 2.15 1.99
N GLN A 40 -1.18 2.72 1.41
CA GLN A 40 -2.39 3.07 2.16
C GLN A 40 -3.10 1.82 2.68
N ALA A 41 -3.18 0.77 1.88
CA ALA A 41 -3.76 -0.50 2.29
C ALA A 41 -3.01 -1.12 3.47
N GLU A 42 -1.69 -1.25 3.37
CA GLU A 42 -0.87 -1.86 4.43
C GLU A 42 -0.88 -1.06 5.73
N ILE A 43 -0.83 0.28 5.68
CA ILE A 43 -0.88 1.08 6.92
C ILE A 43 -2.28 1.05 7.56
N ILE A 44 -3.35 0.89 6.78
CA ILE A 44 -4.71 0.67 7.31
C ILE A 44 -4.80 -0.71 7.96
N ALA A 45 -4.33 -1.75 7.27
CA ALA A 45 -4.31 -3.11 7.81
C ALA A 45 -3.55 -3.17 9.14
N LEU A 46 -2.38 -2.52 9.22
CA LEU A 46 -1.60 -2.40 10.44
C LEU A 46 -2.37 -1.66 11.54
N ARG A 47 -3.04 -0.55 11.22
CA ARG A 47 -3.85 0.18 12.20
C ARG A 47 -4.97 -0.68 12.77
N GLU A 48 -5.74 -1.34 11.92
CA GLU A 48 -6.86 -2.18 12.38
C GLU A 48 -6.34 -3.36 13.20
N LEU A 49 -5.20 -3.95 12.80
CA LEU A 49 -4.55 -4.99 13.58
C LEU A 49 -4.12 -4.48 14.97
N ILE A 50 -3.50 -3.31 15.07
CA ILE A 50 -3.06 -2.75 16.36
C ILE A 50 -4.26 -2.38 17.24
N LYS A 51 -5.34 -1.84 16.68
CA LYS A 51 -6.60 -1.62 17.40
C LYS A 51 -7.19 -2.91 17.93
N PHE A 52 -7.15 -3.97 17.13
CA PHE A 52 -7.55 -5.30 17.55
C PHE A 52 -6.64 -5.84 18.67
N SER A 53 -5.32 -5.70 18.52
CA SER A 53 -4.32 -6.15 19.49
C SER A 53 -4.44 -5.44 20.85
N LYS A 54 -4.80 -4.15 20.87
CA LYS A 54 -5.01 -3.39 22.11
C LYS A 54 -6.10 -3.99 23.01
N ASN A 55 -7.04 -4.73 22.45
CA ASN A 55 -8.16 -5.30 23.22
C ASN A 55 -7.80 -6.59 23.96
N PHE A 56 -6.61 -7.15 23.75
CA PHE A 56 -6.15 -8.30 24.54
C PHE A 56 -5.67 -7.85 25.91
N ASN A 57 -6.33 -8.32 26.97
CA ASN A 57 -5.87 -8.14 28.33
C ASN A 57 -4.82 -9.22 28.67
N THR A 58 -3.58 -9.00 28.25
CA THR A 58 -2.47 -9.94 28.47
C THR A 58 -1.16 -9.22 28.71
N ASP A 59 -0.36 -9.73 29.65
CA ASP A 59 1.01 -9.29 29.89
C ASP A 59 2.00 -9.86 28.87
N GLN A 60 1.54 -10.78 28.01
CA GLN A 60 2.38 -11.36 26.96
C GLN A 60 2.65 -10.35 25.84
N VAL A 61 3.86 -10.43 25.28
CA VAL A 61 4.25 -9.62 24.14
C VAL A 61 3.51 -10.06 22.88
N ILE A 62 2.75 -9.13 22.29
CA ILE A 62 2.04 -9.31 21.03
C ILE A 62 2.96 -8.91 19.88
N LYS A 63 3.36 -9.89 19.08
CA LYS A 63 4.24 -9.67 17.92
C LYS A 63 3.45 -9.46 16.65
N ILE A 64 3.61 -8.29 16.04
CA ILE A 64 3.01 -7.91 14.76
C ILE A 64 4.10 -7.87 13.70
N HIS A 65 3.98 -8.72 12.68
CA HIS A 65 4.93 -8.81 11.59
C HIS A 65 4.50 -7.94 10.41
N VAL A 66 5.41 -7.08 9.94
CA VAL A 66 5.19 -6.16 8.81
C VAL A 66 6.34 -6.32 7.81
N ASN A 67 6.02 -6.47 6.53
CA ASN A 67 7.00 -6.65 5.44
C ASN A 67 7.38 -5.35 4.73
N ASN A 68 6.59 -4.28 4.86
CA ASN A 68 6.91 -3.01 4.23
C ASN A 68 7.67 -2.06 5.16
N THR A 69 8.95 -1.87 4.86
CA THR A 69 9.83 -0.95 5.59
C THR A 69 9.32 0.50 5.54
N ALA A 70 8.66 0.93 4.46
CA ALA A 70 8.11 2.28 4.36
C ALA A 70 6.98 2.51 5.37
N VAL A 71 6.15 1.51 5.64
CA VAL A 71 5.07 1.58 6.65
C VAL A 71 5.67 1.68 8.04
N ILE A 72 6.66 0.83 8.35
CA ILE A 72 7.41 0.85 9.60
C ILE A 72 8.05 2.24 9.81
N GLN A 73 8.77 2.74 8.80
CA GLN A 73 9.39 4.07 8.85
C GLN A 73 8.34 5.18 9.02
N ALA A 74 7.17 5.07 8.40
CA ALA A 74 6.12 6.07 8.56
C ALA A 74 5.59 6.09 10.01
N VAL A 75 5.38 4.93 10.62
CA VAL A 75 4.91 4.79 12.01
C VAL A 75 5.94 5.33 13.01
N PHE A 76 7.23 5.07 12.82
CA PHE A 76 8.26 5.54 13.74
C PHE A 76 8.78 6.96 13.44
N ASN A 77 8.36 7.57 12.33
CA ASN A 77 8.73 8.95 11.99
C ASN A 77 7.69 9.96 12.50
N LEU A 78 7.84 10.34 13.77
CA LEU A 78 6.96 11.28 14.49
C LEU A 78 6.90 12.70 13.89
N LYS A 79 7.81 13.06 12.97
CA LYS A 79 7.87 14.38 12.33
C LYS A 79 6.98 14.50 11.08
N LYS A 80 6.42 13.41 10.56
CA LYS A 80 5.63 13.40 9.30
C LYS A 80 4.11 13.57 9.52
N THR A 81 3.43 14.02 8.47
CA THR A 81 2.02 14.44 8.43
C THR A 81 1.00 13.30 8.30
N ASN A 82 1.42 12.02 8.24
CA ASN A 82 0.48 10.91 8.04
C ASN A 82 -0.35 10.67 9.33
N LYS A 83 -1.65 10.97 9.25
CA LYS A 83 -2.59 10.84 10.38
C LYS A 83 -2.72 9.41 10.89
N ILE A 84 -2.75 8.42 9.99
CA ILE A 84 -2.86 6.99 10.35
C ILE A 84 -1.58 6.53 11.05
N ALA A 85 -0.42 6.92 10.53
CA ALA A 85 0.86 6.63 11.18
C ALA A 85 0.90 7.17 12.61
N ARG A 86 0.51 8.43 12.82
CA ARG A 86 0.46 9.07 14.14
C ARG A 86 -0.51 8.38 15.10
N GLU A 87 -1.67 7.97 14.61
CA GLU A 87 -2.65 7.19 15.39
C GLU A 87 -2.02 5.86 15.85
N ILE A 88 -1.34 5.15 14.94
CA ILE A 88 -0.61 3.93 15.28
C ILE A 88 0.47 4.22 16.33
N SER A 89 1.33 5.21 16.12
CA SER A 89 2.41 5.53 17.07
C SER A 89 1.86 5.84 18.47
N THR A 90 0.74 6.55 18.54
CA THR A 90 0.09 6.90 19.82
C THR A 90 -0.38 5.63 20.55
N ILE A 91 -1.04 4.72 19.83
CA ILE A 91 -1.50 3.45 20.42
C ILE A 91 -0.31 2.61 20.90
N LEU A 92 0.79 2.55 20.14
CA LEU A 92 1.98 1.80 20.55
C LEU A 92 2.66 2.38 21.80
N LEU A 93 2.68 3.71 21.95
CA LEU A 93 3.22 4.37 23.15
C LEU A 93 2.42 4.01 24.41
N ASP A 94 1.09 3.87 24.27
CA ASP A 94 0.20 3.50 25.37
C ASP A 94 0.17 1.99 25.66
N ASN A 95 0.75 1.15 24.79
CA ASN A 95 0.64 -0.32 24.85
C ASN A 95 2.02 -0.96 24.61
N SER A 96 2.87 -0.95 25.64
CA SER A 96 4.27 -1.42 25.56
C SER A 96 4.43 -2.92 25.30
N ASN A 97 3.35 -3.71 25.44
CA ASN A 97 3.34 -5.14 25.13
C ASN A 97 3.16 -5.42 23.62
N ILE A 98 2.90 -4.42 22.77
CA ILE A 98 2.76 -4.59 21.32
C ILE A 98 4.08 -4.26 20.62
N GLU A 99 4.68 -5.25 19.95
CA GLU A 99 5.93 -5.10 19.21
C GLU A 99 5.71 -5.24 17.70
N ILE A 100 6.20 -4.26 16.93
CA ILE A 100 6.28 -4.35 15.46
C ILE A 100 7.62 -4.96 15.06
N ILE A 101 7.56 -6.06 14.31
CA ILE A 101 8.71 -6.81 13.81
C ILE A 101 8.75 -6.70 12.29
N SER A 102 9.86 -6.19 11.76
CA SER A 102 10.10 -6.20 10.31
C SER A 102 10.42 -7.61 9.86
N ILE A 103 9.72 -8.10 8.84
CA ILE A 103 10.02 -9.37 8.16
C ILE A 103 10.46 -9.10 6.73
N LYS A 104 11.36 -9.94 6.20
CA LYS A 104 11.76 -9.87 4.80
C LYS A 104 10.67 -10.49 3.93
N ALA A 105 10.33 -9.84 2.81
CA ALA A 105 9.64 -10.50 1.73
C ALA A 105 10.50 -11.71 1.29
N HIS A 106 9.89 -12.88 1.08
CA HIS A 106 10.53 -14.11 0.55
C HIS A 106 11.15 -15.13 1.53
N ASN A 107 10.98 -14.98 2.85
CA ASN A 107 11.54 -15.96 3.81
C ASN A 107 10.62 -17.18 4.10
N GLY A 108 9.64 -17.50 3.26
CA GLY A 108 8.80 -18.70 3.40
C GLY A 108 7.95 -18.76 4.69
N TYR A 109 7.65 -17.61 5.29
CA TYR A 109 6.81 -17.55 6.48
C TYR A 109 5.36 -17.86 6.05
N LYS A 110 4.84 -19.04 6.42
CA LYS A 110 3.45 -19.43 6.16
C LYS A 110 2.44 -18.34 6.53
N GLY A 111 2.69 -17.65 7.63
CA GLY A 111 1.85 -16.56 8.09
C GLY A 111 1.77 -15.39 7.11
N LYS A 112 2.92 -15.05 6.52
CA LYS A 112 3.02 -14.02 5.48
C LYS A 112 2.30 -14.47 4.21
N GLU A 113 2.64 -15.64 3.66
CA GLU A 113 2.02 -16.15 2.42
C GLU A 113 0.48 -16.23 2.49
N GLY A 114 -0.05 -16.66 3.64
CA GLY A 114 -1.49 -16.64 3.90
C GLY A 114 -2.07 -15.23 3.90
N THR A 115 -1.38 -14.27 4.53
CA THR A 115 -1.81 -12.86 4.56
C THR A 115 -1.79 -12.24 3.16
N ASP A 116 -0.78 -12.50 2.35
CA ASP A 116 -0.67 -11.99 0.96
C ASP A 116 -1.82 -12.51 0.10
N THR A 117 -2.15 -13.80 0.27
CA THR A 117 -3.27 -14.43 -0.42
C THR A 117 -4.60 -13.78 -0.01
N LEU A 118 -4.79 -13.53 1.28
CA LEU A 118 -5.97 -12.82 1.80
C LEU A 118 -6.03 -11.38 1.31
N ALA A 119 -4.90 -10.67 1.22
CA ALA A 119 -4.83 -9.30 0.73
C ALA A 119 -5.22 -9.23 -0.75
N LYS A 120 -4.74 -10.20 -1.55
CA LYS A 120 -5.17 -10.36 -2.95
C LYS A 120 -6.65 -10.65 -3.06
N GLN A 121 -7.21 -11.55 -2.26
CA GLN A 121 -8.66 -11.82 -2.28
C GLN A 121 -9.48 -10.58 -1.87
N ALA A 122 -8.93 -9.74 -1.00
CA ALA A 122 -9.59 -8.52 -0.55
C ALA A 122 -9.67 -7.43 -1.64
N THR A 123 -8.85 -7.48 -2.70
CA THR A 123 -8.95 -6.51 -3.81
C THR A 123 -10.29 -6.60 -4.54
N GLU A 124 -10.91 -7.78 -4.55
CA GLU A 124 -12.20 -8.03 -5.21
C GLU A 124 -13.32 -8.20 -4.19
N ASN A 125 -13.10 -9.03 -3.17
CA ASN A 125 -14.13 -9.50 -2.24
C ASN A 125 -14.14 -8.75 -0.90
N GLY A 126 -13.19 -7.84 -0.68
CA GLY A 126 -13.09 -7.08 0.57
C GLY A 126 -14.27 -6.11 0.75
N ILE A 127 -14.69 -5.92 1.99
CA ILE A 127 -15.72 -4.92 2.33
C ILE A 127 -15.15 -3.53 1.99
N PRO A 128 -15.86 -2.65 1.25
CA PRO A 128 -15.34 -1.34 0.87
C PRO A 128 -14.92 -0.48 2.08
N TYR A 129 -13.67 0.00 2.06
CA TYR A 129 -13.13 0.94 3.03
C TYR A 129 -13.41 2.38 2.58
N THR A 130 -14.44 3.01 3.13
CA THR A 130 -14.91 4.32 2.67
C THR A 130 -14.18 5.52 3.28
N TYR A 131 -13.49 5.33 4.41
CA TYR A 131 -12.87 6.41 5.18
C TYR A 131 -11.38 6.63 4.82
N ILE A 132 -11.06 6.75 3.53
CA ILE A 132 -9.70 7.04 3.07
C ILE A 132 -9.70 7.97 1.86
N GLN A 133 -8.81 8.97 1.88
CA GLN A 133 -8.65 9.91 0.77
C GLN A 133 -7.80 9.29 -0.34
N ILE A 134 -8.12 9.65 -1.59
CA ILE A 134 -7.28 9.33 -2.75
C ILE A 134 -5.92 10.05 -2.59
N PRO A 135 -4.80 9.36 -2.77
CA PRO A 135 -3.48 9.91 -2.51
C PRO A 135 -3.09 10.94 -3.59
N ARG A 136 -2.25 11.91 -3.20
CA ARG A 136 -1.77 12.97 -4.13
C ARG A 136 -1.02 12.41 -5.33
N CYS A 137 -0.31 11.28 -5.18
CA CYS A 137 0.41 10.64 -6.28
C CYS A 137 -0.52 10.19 -7.41
N PHE A 138 -1.75 9.75 -7.09
CA PHE A 138 -2.74 9.39 -8.10
C PHE A 138 -3.12 10.61 -8.95
N PHE A 139 -3.47 11.74 -8.31
CA PHE A 139 -3.81 12.96 -9.03
C PHE A 139 -2.63 13.50 -9.82
N LYS A 140 -1.41 13.42 -9.27
CA LYS A 140 -0.20 13.82 -9.99
C LYS A 140 -0.02 12.98 -11.25
N GLY A 141 -0.09 11.66 -11.15
CA GLY A 141 0.03 10.76 -12.30
C GLY A 141 -1.09 10.97 -13.33
N LEU A 142 -2.32 11.22 -12.88
CA LEU A 142 -3.45 11.54 -13.77
C LEU A 142 -3.20 12.85 -14.54
N LEU A 143 -2.72 13.90 -13.86
CA LEU A 143 -2.40 15.16 -14.51
C LEU A 143 -1.25 15.02 -15.51
N GLU A 144 -0.21 14.27 -15.14
CA GLU A 144 0.92 13.98 -16.03
C GLU A 144 0.45 13.21 -17.28
N TYR A 145 -0.42 12.22 -17.11
CA TYR A 145 -1.03 11.49 -18.22
C TYR A 145 -1.82 12.42 -19.15
N LEU A 146 -2.72 13.25 -18.60
CA LEU A 146 -3.54 14.16 -19.40
C LEU A 146 -2.70 15.21 -20.14
N LEU A 147 -1.63 15.71 -19.52
CA LEU A 147 -0.70 16.63 -20.16
C LEU A 147 0.06 15.96 -21.30
N LEU A 148 0.55 14.73 -21.09
CA LEU A 148 1.23 13.96 -22.12
C LEU A 148 0.31 13.60 -23.29
N ASP A 149 -0.93 13.20 -23.01
CA ASP A 149 -1.93 12.88 -24.03
C ASP A 149 -2.24 14.11 -24.89
N LYS A 150 -2.50 15.25 -24.24
CA LYS A 150 -2.72 16.52 -24.94
C LYS A 150 -1.51 16.89 -25.81
N TRP A 151 -0.30 16.79 -25.26
CA TRP A 151 0.90 17.13 -26.00
C TRP A 151 1.14 16.17 -27.17
N GLN A 152 0.86 14.88 -26.99
CA GLN A 152 0.92 13.89 -28.06
C GLN A 152 -0.08 14.17 -29.17
N ASN A 153 -1.31 14.60 -28.85
CA ASN A 153 -2.32 14.98 -29.83
C ASN A 153 -1.84 16.19 -30.65
N GLU A 154 -1.36 17.24 -29.97
CA GLU A 154 -0.77 18.40 -30.65
C GLU A 154 0.40 17.99 -31.55
N TRP A 155 1.32 17.14 -31.07
CA TRP A 155 2.45 16.68 -31.87
C TRP A 155 2.05 15.86 -33.10
N THR A 156 0.95 15.11 -32.99
CA THR A 156 0.42 14.29 -34.08
C THR A 156 -0.29 15.15 -35.13
N GLU A 157 -1.04 16.16 -34.71
CA GLU A 157 -1.87 17.00 -35.57
C GLU A 157 -1.15 18.24 -36.13
N ASP A 158 -0.04 18.69 -35.52
CA ASP A 158 0.68 19.88 -35.96
C ASP A 158 1.20 19.70 -37.41
N VAL A 159 1.19 20.78 -38.19
CA VAL A 159 1.70 20.80 -39.57
C VAL A 159 3.18 21.17 -39.62
N THR A 160 3.73 21.71 -38.54
CA THR A 160 5.13 22.08 -38.39
C THR A 160 5.95 20.93 -37.78
N GLY A 161 7.27 20.94 -38.00
CA GLY A 161 8.18 19.96 -37.40
C GLY A 161 8.01 18.50 -37.88
N ARG A 162 7.38 18.27 -39.04
CA ARG A 162 7.05 16.91 -39.53
C ARG A 162 8.26 16.01 -39.74
N ASP A 163 9.41 16.56 -40.14
CA ASP A 163 10.65 15.79 -40.26
C ASP A 163 11.10 15.22 -38.90
N ILE A 164 10.95 16.02 -37.83
CA ILE A 164 11.27 15.59 -36.46
C ILE A 164 10.20 14.61 -35.96
N TYR A 165 8.92 14.82 -36.28
CA TYR A 165 7.85 13.86 -35.96
C TYR A 165 8.09 12.50 -36.58
N ASN A 166 8.52 12.45 -37.85
CA ASN A 166 8.85 11.20 -38.52
C ASN A 166 9.99 10.43 -37.84
N LEU A 167 10.91 11.15 -37.17
CA LEU A 167 11.98 10.56 -36.38
C LEU A 167 11.52 10.15 -34.97
N ILE A 168 10.70 10.98 -34.32
CA ILE A 168 10.22 10.79 -32.94
C ILE A 168 8.71 11.04 -32.89
N PRO A 169 7.88 10.06 -33.31
CA PRO A 169 6.43 10.27 -33.41
C PRO A 169 5.72 10.23 -32.06
N LYS A 170 6.36 9.64 -31.04
CA LYS A 170 5.81 9.53 -29.68
C LYS A 170 6.58 10.39 -28.70
N ILE A 171 5.86 11.26 -28.01
CA ILE A 171 6.35 11.98 -26.86
C ILE A 171 6.51 11.00 -25.69
N LYS A 172 7.66 11.04 -25.05
CA LYS A 172 7.94 10.29 -23.82
C LYS A 172 8.36 11.25 -22.72
N CYS A 173 7.89 11.02 -21.51
CA CYS A 173 8.49 11.64 -20.33
C CYS A 173 9.87 11.02 -20.09
N ALA A 174 10.92 11.84 -20.03
CA ALA A 174 12.29 11.39 -19.73
C ALA A 174 12.53 11.03 -18.24
N TRP A 175 11.47 10.91 -17.43
CA TRP A 175 11.56 10.70 -15.98
C TRP A 175 11.16 9.28 -15.57
N ASN A 176 11.77 8.25 -16.19
CA ASN A 176 11.71 6.88 -15.69
C ASN A 176 13.14 6.36 -15.48
N HIS A 177 13.78 6.74 -14.38
CA HIS A 177 14.89 5.93 -13.85
C HIS A 177 14.30 4.77 -13.06
N GLY A 178 14.22 3.62 -13.72
CA GLY A 178 13.93 2.34 -13.08
C GLY A 178 12.90 1.54 -13.85
N GLU A 179 13.27 1.01 -15.01
CA GLU A 179 12.86 -0.31 -15.52
C GLU A 179 13.27 -0.46 -17.00
N GLU A 180 14.57 -0.47 -17.26
CA GLU A 180 15.13 -1.23 -18.39
C GLU A 180 16.51 -1.75 -17.95
N ARG A 181 16.52 -2.89 -17.26
CA ARG A 181 17.65 -3.82 -17.34
C ARG A 181 17.15 -5.03 -18.11
N LYS A 182 17.63 -5.14 -19.34
CA LYS A 182 17.61 -6.36 -20.14
C LYS A 182 18.38 -7.47 -19.44
#